data_AF-A0A662XHT9-F1
#
_entry.id   AF-A0A662XHT9-F1
#
_cell.length_a   1.000
_cell.length_b   1.000
_cell.length_c   1.000
_cell.angle_alpha   90.00
_cell.angle_beta   90.00
_cell.angle_gamma   90.00
#
_symmetry.space_group_name_H-M   'P 1'
#
loop_
_entity.id
_entity.type
_entity.pdbx_description
1 polymer ?
#
loop_
_entity_poly.entity_id
_entity_poly.type
_entity_poly.pdbx_seq_one_letter_code
_entity_poly.pdbx_strand_id
1 'polypeptide(L)'
;MTLRPLSFGWLTRRRSASTGASSAMATSIPREVLLFGLSANPPTGRTGHMGVVAHCRPLFDEVWLLPVYQHIYSSKRQLAPFHHRVEMCRLAIAALEESDGAQVKVVEEEREMFEHLAAASDRPHELRLGSIDLVLFLLEKHPNTNFTMVLGGDTYADLLAGKWKRGEELMRLVKLLVVDRKGVDSPWRQTEEQVAASATRVRYVHAPELSEVSSTMMRASPDRELLARYLDAEVVGYIVEHQLYAFASEQDKEQ
;
A
#
# COMPACT_ATOMS: atom_id res chain seq x y z
N MET A 1 -10.83 -5.64 -26.99
CA MET A 1 -10.84 -4.71 -25.85
C MET A 1 -9.64 -3.79 -26.01
N THR A 2 -9.84 -2.58 -26.51
CA THR A 2 -8.76 -1.64 -26.86
C THR A 2 -8.27 -0.96 -25.58
N LEU A 3 -7.10 -1.38 -25.08
CA LEU A 3 -6.42 -0.70 -23.97
C LEU A 3 -6.14 0.76 -24.38
N ARG A 4 -6.67 1.71 -23.60
CA ARG A 4 -6.37 3.14 -23.80
C ARG A 4 -4.88 3.39 -23.63
N PRO A 5 -4.30 4.37 -24.34
CA PRO A 5 -2.93 4.78 -24.10
C PRO A 5 -2.79 5.29 -22.67
N LEU A 6 -2.03 4.56 -21.85
CA LEU A 6 -1.67 4.98 -20.50
C LEU A 6 -0.87 6.28 -20.59
N SER A 7 -1.24 7.32 -19.84
CA SER A 7 -0.42 8.54 -19.72
C SER A 7 0.98 8.16 -19.22
N PHE A 8 2.01 8.55 -19.97
CA PHE A 8 3.40 8.13 -19.74
C PHE A 8 4.14 8.94 -18.67
N GLY A 9 3.55 10.03 -18.13
CA GLY A 9 4.25 10.96 -17.24
C GLY A 9 3.63 11.15 -15.85
N TRP A 10 4.45 11.63 -14.92
CA TRP A 10 4.01 12.18 -13.63
C TRP A 10 3.48 13.59 -13.87
N LEU A 11 2.17 13.83 -13.66
CA LEU A 11 1.64 15.19 -13.72
C LEU A 11 2.05 15.96 -12.46
N THR A 12 2.77 17.07 -12.62
CA THR A 12 2.99 18.05 -11.56
C THR A 12 1.70 18.86 -11.35
N ARG A 13 0.87 18.46 -10.38
CA ARG A 13 -0.30 19.28 -9.99
C ARG A 13 0.14 20.40 -9.05
N ARG A 14 0.08 21.64 -9.52
CA ARG A 14 -0.21 22.79 -8.64
C ARG A 14 -1.73 22.94 -8.59
N ARG A 15 -2.35 22.85 -7.40
CA ARG A 15 -3.77 23.20 -7.26
C ARG A 15 -3.90 24.72 -7.45
N SER A 16 -4.30 25.14 -8.65
CA SER A 16 -4.88 26.46 -8.87
C SER A 16 -6.33 26.42 -8.41
N ALA A 17 -6.70 27.29 -7.47
CA ALA A 17 -8.10 27.60 -7.22
C ALA A 17 -8.60 28.46 -8.39
N SER A 18 -9.49 27.92 -9.23
CA SER A 18 -10.21 28.75 -10.19
C SER A 18 -11.67 28.34 -10.30
N THR A 19 -12.53 29.26 -9.89
CA THR A 19 -13.94 29.40 -10.23
C THR A 19 -14.13 29.66 -11.72
N GLY A 20 -15.12 29.01 -12.36
CA GLY A 20 -15.64 29.42 -13.66
C GLY A 20 -15.94 28.25 -14.62
N ALA A 21 -17.22 28.07 -14.93
CA ALA A 21 -17.75 26.99 -15.78
C ALA A 21 -17.50 27.19 -17.28
N SER A 22 -17.34 26.09 -18.02
CA SER A 22 -17.85 25.97 -19.40
C SER A 22 -18.01 24.49 -19.80
N SER A 23 -19.12 24.21 -20.48
CA SER A 23 -19.58 22.90 -20.94
C SER A 23 -18.88 22.50 -22.24
N ALA A 24 -17.91 21.60 -22.12
CA ALA A 24 -17.52 20.65 -23.17
C ALA A 24 -17.63 19.25 -22.54
N MET A 25 -17.82 18.17 -23.31
CA MET A 25 -17.79 16.81 -22.77
C MET A 25 -16.45 16.57 -22.07
N ALA A 26 -16.44 16.82 -20.76
CA ALA A 26 -15.25 16.76 -19.95
C ALA A 26 -14.87 15.29 -19.88
N THR A 27 -13.83 14.90 -20.61
CA THR A 27 -13.09 13.69 -20.27
C THR A 27 -12.58 13.92 -18.85
N SER A 28 -13.32 13.40 -17.86
CA SER A 28 -13.00 13.56 -16.45
C SER A 28 -11.57 13.15 -16.23
N ILE A 29 -10.74 14.08 -15.75
CA ILE A 29 -9.33 13.82 -15.49
C ILE A 29 -9.25 12.55 -14.62
N PRO A 30 -8.51 11.50 -15.03
CA PRO A 30 -8.40 10.28 -14.23
C PRO A 30 -7.92 10.60 -12.82
N ARG A 31 -8.49 9.92 -11.82
CA ARG A 31 -8.02 10.02 -10.44
C ARG A 31 -6.63 9.39 -10.31
N GLU A 32 -5.72 10.04 -9.60
CA GLU A 32 -4.42 9.47 -9.27
C GLU A 32 -4.52 8.78 -7.90
N VAL A 33 -4.42 7.45 -7.91
CA VAL A 33 -4.58 6.61 -6.72
C VAL A 33 -3.28 5.90 -6.39
N LEU A 34 -2.83 6.04 -5.14
CA LEU A 34 -1.72 5.27 -4.61
C LEU A 34 -2.22 3.97 -3.97
N LEU A 35 -1.71 2.84 -4.45
CA LEU A 35 -1.90 1.52 -3.88
C LEU A 35 -0.76 1.21 -2.92
N PHE A 36 -1.07 1.08 -1.64
CA PHE A 36 -0.11 0.65 -0.62
C PHE A 36 -0.45 -0.76 -0.15
N GLY A 37 0.17 -1.76 -0.79
CA GLY A 37 0.06 -3.15 -0.37
C GLY A 37 0.92 -3.42 0.86
N LEU A 38 0.33 -3.98 1.92
CA LEU A 38 1.05 -4.27 3.16
C LEU A 38 0.47 -5.50 3.85
N SER A 39 1.30 -6.22 4.61
CA SER A 39 0.80 -7.29 5.47
C SER A 39 -0.01 -6.76 6.65
N ALA A 40 0.25 -5.53 7.12
CA ALA A 40 -0.45 -4.90 8.24
C ALA A 40 -0.52 -5.80 9.49
N ASN A 41 0.61 -6.40 9.87
CA ASN A 41 0.64 -7.45 10.89
C ASN A 41 1.59 -7.13 12.07
N PRO A 42 1.38 -6.06 12.86
CA PRO A 42 0.38 -4.99 12.71
C PRO A 42 0.86 -3.86 11.76
N PRO A 43 0.00 -2.93 11.32
CA PRO A 43 0.45 -1.67 10.72
C PRO A 43 1.30 -0.89 11.74
N THR A 44 2.29 -0.11 11.27
CA THR A 44 3.17 0.70 12.14
C THR A 44 2.88 2.19 11.95
N GLY A 45 3.12 2.99 12.98
CA GLY A 45 2.75 4.40 13.07
C GLY A 45 3.62 5.35 12.24
N ARG A 46 3.73 6.61 12.67
CA ARG A 46 4.33 7.72 11.89
C ARG A 46 5.76 7.50 11.40
N THR A 47 6.56 6.68 12.09
CA THR A 47 7.94 6.39 11.67
C THR A 47 8.05 5.14 10.80
N GLY A 48 6.92 4.56 10.39
CA GLY A 48 6.81 3.35 9.56
C GLY A 48 5.71 3.46 8.51
N HIS A 49 4.76 2.52 8.46
CA HIS A 49 3.73 2.47 7.42
C HIS A 49 2.91 3.76 7.34
N MET A 50 2.44 4.30 8.47
CA MET A 50 1.67 5.55 8.46
C MET A 50 2.52 6.76 8.08
N GLY A 51 3.84 6.71 8.29
CA GLY A 51 4.79 7.69 7.74
C GLY A 51 4.80 7.71 6.21
N VAL A 52 4.82 6.52 5.59
CA VAL A 52 4.72 6.39 4.12
C VAL A 52 3.42 7.01 3.60
N VAL A 53 2.30 6.71 4.26
CA VAL A 53 0.98 7.27 3.92
C VAL A 53 1.03 8.79 4.01
N ALA A 54 1.45 9.34 5.15
CA ALA A 54 1.52 10.78 5.38
C ALA A 54 2.40 11.49 4.35
N HIS A 55 3.58 10.95 4.04
CA HIS A 55 4.49 11.49 3.02
C HIS A 55 3.85 11.55 1.63
N CYS A 56 3.04 10.55 1.29
CA CYS A 56 2.44 10.44 -0.04
C CYS A 56 1.12 11.21 -0.19
N ARG A 57 0.43 11.58 0.90
CA ARG A 57 -0.88 12.28 0.83
C ARG A 57 -0.88 13.50 -0.09
N PRO A 58 0.15 14.38 -0.11
CA PRO A 58 0.13 15.55 -1.00
C PRO A 58 0.27 15.22 -2.50
N LEU A 59 0.63 13.97 -2.85
CA LEU A 59 1.01 13.57 -4.21
C LEU A 59 -0.13 12.92 -5.00
N PHE A 60 -1.22 12.52 -4.34
CA PHE A 60 -2.31 11.71 -4.93
C PHE A 60 -3.69 12.27 -4.57
N ASP A 61 -4.72 11.82 -5.29
CA ASP A 61 -6.11 12.12 -4.94
C ASP A 61 -6.62 11.17 -3.85
N GLU A 62 -6.21 9.89 -3.90
CA GLU A 62 -6.51 8.89 -2.88
C GLU A 62 -5.29 8.01 -2.56
N VAL A 63 -5.19 7.54 -1.31
CA VAL A 63 -4.23 6.53 -0.86
C VAL A 63 -5.02 5.34 -0.31
N TRP A 64 -4.83 4.17 -0.92
CA TRP A 64 -5.52 2.94 -0.58
C TRP A 64 -4.57 2.01 0.16
N LEU A 65 -4.83 1.80 1.44
CA LEU A 65 -4.18 0.74 2.20
C LEU A 65 -4.84 -0.58 1.81
N LEU A 66 -4.02 -1.51 1.34
CA LEU A 66 -4.42 -2.83 0.88
C LEU A 66 -3.78 -3.89 1.78
N PRO A 67 -4.43 -4.29 2.89
CA PRO A 67 -4.01 -5.43 3.66
C PRO A 67 -4.04 -6.69 2.78
N VAL A 68 -2.92 -7.42 2.72
CA VAL A 68 -2.84 -8.68 1.97
C VAL A 68 -3.90 -9.65 2.48
N TYR A 69 -4.74 -10.22 1.60
CA TYR A 69 -5.77 -11.17 2.01
C TYR A 69 -5.19 -12.57 2.15
N GLN A 70 -4.58 -13.09 1.08
CA GLN A 70 -3.86 -14.36 1.08
C GLN A 70 -2.52 -14.22 0.34
N HIS A 71 -1.42 -14.37 1.07
CA HIS A 71 -0.10 -14.25 0.48
C HIS A 71 0.15 -15.35 -0.57
N ILE A 72 0.73 -14.98 -1.72
CA ILE A 72 1.03 -15.91 -2.82
C ILE A 72 1.96 -17.06 -2.38
N TYR A 73 3.00 -16.74 -1.62
CA TYR A 73 3.84 -17.72 -0.93
C TYR A 73 3.21 -18.21 0.37
N SER A 74 3.08 -19.53 0.51
CA SER A 74 2.52 -20.17 1.70
C SER A 74 3.30 -19.87 2.99
N SER A 75 4.62 -19.76 2.91
CA SER A 75 5.49 -19.45 4.07
C SER A 75 5.22 -18.08 4.70
N LYS A 76 4.54 -17.17 3.99
CA LYS A 76 4.18 -15.84 4.48
C LYS A 76 2.70 -15.73 4.90
N ARG A 77 2.00 -16.85 5.05
CA ARG A 77 0.57 -16.87 5.44
C ARG A 77 0.32 -16.91 6.95
N GLN A 78 1.36 -17.07 7.78
CA GLN A 78 1.26 -16.97 9.24
C GLN A 78 1.08 -15.50 9.64
N LEU A 79 -0.14 -14.99 9.47
CA LEU A 79 -0.55 -13.63 9.77
C LEU A 79 -1.72 -13.66 10.76
N ALA A 80 -1.92 -12.58 11.52
CA ALA A 80 -3.15 -12.41 12.28
C ALA A 80 -4.36 -12.46 11.33
N PRO A 81 -5.54 -12.90 11.82
CA PRO A 81 -6.76 -12.95 11.02
C PRO A 81 -7.00 -11.67 10.23
N PHE A 82 -7.43 -11.80 8.97
CA PHE A 82 -7.54 -10.68 8.04
C PHE A 82 -8.35 -9.51 8.61
N HIS A 83 -9.49 -9.79 9.25
CA HIS A 83 -10.35 -8.76 9.82
C HIS A 83 -9.66 -7.93 10.91
N HIS A 84 -8.83 -8.54 11.77
CA HIS A 84 -8.04 -7.79 12.75
C HIS A 84 -7.04 -6.86 12.07
N ARG A 85 -6.38 -7.31 11.00
CA ARG A 85 -5.40 -6.50 10.27
C ARG A 85 -6.04 -5.32 9.55
N VAL A 86 -7.21 -5.54 8.94
CA VAL A 86 -8.02 -4.46 8.35
C VAL A 86 -8.43 -3.46 9.43
N GLU A 87 -8.92 -3.93 10.57
CA GLU A 87 -9.37 -3.03 11.65
C GLU A 87 -8.22 -2.22 12.25
N MET A 88 -7.07 -2.84 12.52
CA MET A 88 -5.88 -2.11 12.94
C MET A 88 -5.43 -1.06 11.91
N CYS A 89 -5.59 -1.33 10.60
CA CYS A 89 -5.35 -0.29 9.59
C CYS A 89 -6.37 0.85 9.68
N ARG A 90 -7.65 0.57 9.95
CA ARG A 90 -8.68 1.61 10.11
C ARG A 90 -8.37 2.51 11.30
N LEU A 91 -7.99 1.92 12.43
CA LEU A 91 -7.55 2.63 13.62
C LEU A 91 -6.31 3.49 13.34
N ALA A 92 -5.31 2.94 12.63
CA ALA A 92 -4.09 3.66 12.27
C ALA A 92 -4.37 4.88 11.38
N ILE A 93 -5.26 4.76 10.38
CA ILE A 93 -5.61 5.91 9.52
C ILE A 93 -6.46 6.95 10.25
N ALA A 94 -7.28 6.55 11.22
CA ALA A 94 -8.08 7.48 12.02
C ALA A 94 -7.21 8.32 12.96
N ALA A 95 -6.05 7.80 13.36
CA ALA A 95 -5.05 8.52 14.14
C ALA A 95 -4.19 9.49 13.32
N LEU A 96 -4.28 9.46 11.98
CA LEU A 96 -3.63 10.46 11.14
C LEU A 96 -4.34 11.81 11.33
N GLU A 97 -3.58 12.86 11.61
CA GLU A 97 -4.11 14.21 11.66
C GLU A 97 -4.81 14.56 10.34
N GLU A 98 -5.89 15.35 10.44
CA GLU A 98 -6.46 15.98 9.26
C GLU A 98 -5.37 16.84 8.61
N SER A 99 -5.08 16.53 7.36
CA SER A 99 -4.12 17.26 6.55
C SER A 99 -4.70 17.46 5.18
N ASP A 100 -4.37 18.60 4.58
CA ASP A 100 -4.62 18.80 3.15
C ASP A 100 -3.93 17.67 2.36
N GLY A 101 -4.63 17.10 1.39
CA GLY A 101 -4.09 16.05 0.52
C GLY A 101 -5.10 14.95 0.19
N ALA A 102 -4.56 13.77 -0.14
CA ALA A 102 -5.32 12.60 -0.54
C ALA A 102 -6.31 12.11 0.51
N GLN A 103 -7.45 11.59 0.05
CA GLN A 103 -8.33 10.76 0.87
C GLN A 103 -7.64 9.42 1.15
N VAL A 104 -7.45 9.09 2.42
CA VAL A 104 -6.87 7.80 2.83
C VAL A 104 -7.99 6.83 3.17
N LYS A 105 -7.92 5.60 2.66
CA LYS A 105 -8.88 4.54 3.01
C LYS A 105 -8.22 3.18 3.12
N VAL A 106 -8.77 2.34 3.99
CA VAL A 106 -8.49 0.90 4.02
C VAL A 106 -9.50 0.21 3.14
N VAL A 107 -9.02 -0.61 2.23
CA VAL A 107 -9.84 -1.21 1.20
C VAL A 107 -9.58 -2.72 1.16
N GLU A 108 -10.60 -3.50 0.80
CA GLU A 108 -10.59 -4.97 0.86
C GLU A 108 -10.58 -5.61 -0.53
N GLU A 109 -10.11 -4.89 -1.54
CA GLU A 109 -10.18 -5.25 -2.96
C GLU A 109 -9.38 -6.52 -3.26
N GLU A 110 -8.34 -6.82 -2.46
CA GLU A 110 -7.62 -8.09 -2.56
C GLU A 110 -8.47 -9.28 -2.10
N ARG A 111 -9.32 -9.10 -1.06
CA ARG A 111 -10.30 -10.11 -0.63
C ARG A 111 -11.39 -10.26 -1.68
N GLU A 112 -11.96 -9.16 -2.16
CA GLU A 112 -13.02 -9.18 -3.17
C GLU A 112 -12.54 -9.85 -4.47
N MET A 113 -11.34 -9.51 -4.95
CA MET A 113 -10.71 -10.17 -6.09
C MET A 113 -10.56 -11.68 -5.83
N PHE A 114 -10.06 -12.07 -4.65
CA PHE A 114 -9.88 -13.48 -4.33
C PHE A 114 -11.21 -14.22 -4.32
N GLU A 115 -12.23 -13.70 -3.63
CA GLU A 115 -13.56 -14.30 -3.54
C GLU A 115 -14.21 -14.41 -4.93
N HIS A 116 -14.08 -13.38 -5.76
CA HIS A 116 -14.57 -13.37 -7.14
C HIS A 116 -13.94 -14.49 -7.99
N LEU A 117 -12.60 -14.62 -7.95
CA LEU A 117 -11.89 -15.64 -8.73
C LEU A 117 -12.06 -17.05 -8.13
N ALA A 118 -12.21 -17.16 -6.81
CA ALA A 118 -12.51 -18.42 -6.13
C ALA A 118 -13.90 -18.95 -6.51
N ALA A 119 -14.91 -18.08 -6.59
CA ALA A 119 -16.26 -18.46 -7.01
C ALA A 119 -16.32 -18.98 -8.45
N ALA A 120 -15.38 -18.56 -9.30
CA ALA A 120 -15.26 -19.00 -10.69
C ALA A 120 -14.29 -20.20 -10.89
N SER A 121 -13.74 -20.78 -9.81
CA SER A 121 -12.73 -21.83 -9.87
C SER A 121 -13.24 -23.14 -9.27
N ASP A 122 -12.98 -24.26 -9.95
CA ASP A 122 -13.23 -25.61 -9.39
C ASP A 122 -12.24 -25.98 -8.27
N ARG A 123 -11.12 -25.26 -8.15
CA ARG A 123 -10.04 -25.55 -7.18
C ARG A 123 -9.54 -24.25 -6.51
N PRO A 124 -10.39 -23.55 -5.73
CA PRO A 124 -10.04 -22.24 -5.17
C PRO A 124 -8.83 -22.26 -4.22
N HIS A 125 -8.55 -23.40 -3.57
CA HIS A 125 -7.39 -23.59 -2.69
C HIS A 125 -6.03 -23.58 -3.45
N GLU A 126 -6.05 -23.82 -4.76
CA GLU A 126 -4.86 -23.78 -5.61
C GLU A 126 -4.55 -22.37 -6.13
N LEU A 127 -5.45 -21.40 -5.94
CA LEU A 127 -5.24 -20.03 -6.44
C LEU A 127 -3.94 -19.42 -5.87
N ARG A 128 -3.16 -18.83 -6.78
CA ARG A 128 -1.93 -18.09 -6.50
C ARG A 128 -2.05 -16.72 -7.14
N LEU A 129 -2.74 -15.84 -6.44
CA LEU A 129 -2.97 -14.46 -6.84
C LEU A 129 -1.85 -13.58 -6.28
N GLY A 130 -1.36 -12.67 -7.10
CA GLY A 130 -0.37 -11.67 -6.71
C GLY A 130 -0.80 -10.28 -7.18
N SER A 131 0.09 -9.31 -6.99
CA SER A 131 -0.20 -7.89 -7.27
C SER A 131 -0.64 -7.62 -8.72
N ILE A 132 -0.16 -8.42 -9.69
CA ILE A 132 -0.61 -8.34 -11.08
C ILE A 132 -2.11 -8.64 -11.22
N ASP A 133 -2.61 -9.66 -10.53
CA ASP A 133 -4.01 -10.07 -10.61
C ASP A 133 -4.90 -8.98 -9.96
N LEU A 134 -4.43 -8.40 -8.84
CA LEU A 134 -5.11 -7.28 -8.20
C LEU A 134 -5.18 -6.05 -9.10
N VAL A 135 -4.07 -5.68 -9.75
CA VAL A 135 -4.04 -4.52 -10.66
C VAL A 135 -4.99 -4.72 -11.84
N LEU A 136 -5.03 -5.91 -12.44
CA LEU A 136 -5.96 -6.20 -13.54
C LEU A 136 -7.42 -6.08 -13.08
N PHE A 137 -7.75 -6.64 -11.92
CA PHE A 137 -9.07 -6.52 -11.30
C PHE A 137 -9.46 -5.05 -11.04
N LEU A 138 -8.53 -4.26 -10.50
CA LEU A 138 -8.75 -2.84 -10.22
C LEU A 138 -8.92 -2.00 -11.48
N LEU A 139 -8.16 -2.27 -12.54
CA LEU A 139 -8.27 -1.56 -13.81
C LEU A 139 -9.60 -1.82 -14.50
N GLU A 140 -10.14 -3.03 -14.39
CA GLU A 140 -11.48 -3.35 -14.86
C GLU A 140 -12.56 -2.64 -14.03
N LYS A 141 -12.43 -2.68 -12.70
CA LYS A 141 -13.40 -2.07 -11.76
C LYS A 141 -13.37 -0.54 -11.77
N HIS A 142 -12.22 0.07 -12.05
CA HIS A 142 -11.99 1.51 -12.00
C HIS A 142 -11.35 2.04 -13.31
N PRO A 143 -12.09 2.06 -14.43
CA PRO A 143 -11.55 2.36 -15.76
C PRO A 143 -11.07 3.81 -15.94
N ASN A 144 -11.44 4.72 -15.03
CA ASN A 144 -10.99 6.12 -15.02
C ASN A 144 -10.09 6.42 -13.81
N THR A 145 -9.12 5.54 -13.54
CA THR A 145 -8.19 5.67 -12.41
C THR A 145 -6.78 5.29 -12.84
N ASN A 146 -5.81 6.14 -12.52
CA ASN A 146 -4.40 5.89 -12.71
C ASN A 146 -3.82 5.36 -11.40
N PHE A 147 -3.41 4.09 -11.40
CA PHE A 147 -2.83 3.44 -10.24
C PHE A 147 -1.31 3.61 -10.20
N THR A 148 -0.81 3.98 -9.02
CA THR A 148 0.59 3.98 -8.67
C THR A 148 0.79 3.02 -7.49
N MET A 149 1.75 2.11 -7.54
CA MET A 149 2.09 1.27 -6.39
C MET A 149 3.25 1.86 -5.62
N VAL A 150 3.11 1.98 -4.29
CA VAL A 150 4.21 2.37 -3.41
C VAL A 150 4.93 1.14 -2.86
N LEU A 151 6.25 1.10 -2.94
CA LEU A 151 7.10 0.00 -2.52
C LEU A 151 8.29 0.50 -1.69
N GLY A 152 8.73 -0.30 -0.72
CA GLY A 152 10.06 -0.14 -0.12
C GLY A 152 11.16 -0.60 -1.09
N GLY A 153 12.39 -0.13 -0.86
CA GLY A 153 13.54 -0.47 -1.71
C GLY A 153 13.83 -1.97 -1.82
N ASP A 154 13.66 -2.72 -0.73
CA ASP A 154 13.80 -4.19 -0.69
C ASP A 154 12.76 -4.90 -1.57
N THR A 155 11.51 -4.46 -1.47
CA THR A 155 10.37 -4.99 -2.19
C THR A 155 10.49 -4.68 -3.69
N TYR A 156 11.01 -3.50 -4.02
CA TYR A 156 11.32 -3.12 -5.40
C TYR A 156 12.48 -3.94 -5.98
N ALA A 157 13.54 -4.21 -5.21
CA ALA A 157 14.62 -5.09 -5.64
C ALA A 157 14.13 -6.53 -5.93
N ASP A 158 13.21 -7.05 -5.10
CA ASP A 158 12.57 -8.35 -5.35
C ASP A 158 11.75 -8.37 -6.65
N LEU A 159 11.06 -7.26 -6.98
CA LEU A 159 10.34 -7.11 -8.25
C LEU A 159 11.29 -7.12 -9.44
N LEU A 160 12.39 -6.36 -9.37
CA LEU A 160 13.42 -6.33 -10.42
C LEU A 160 14.13 -7.68 -10.60
N ALA A 161 14.30 -8.43 -9.51
CA ALA A 161 14.88 -9.78 -9.54
C ALA A 161 13.92 -10.85 -10.09
N GLY A 162 12.74 -10.47 -10.59
CA GLY A 162 11.79 -11.40 -11.21
C GLY A 162 11.07 -12.32 -10.23
N LYS A 163 11.12 -12.03 -8.92
CA LYS A 163 10.45 -12.87 -7.91
C LYS A 163 8.91 -12.75 -7.99
N TRP A 164 8.40 -11.65 -8.52
CA TRP A 164 6.97 -11.37 -8.60
C TRP A 164 6.32 -12.06 -9.80
N LYS A 165 5.16 -12.69 -9.60
CA LYS A 165 4.32 -13.26 -10.68
C LYS A 165 4.06 -12.18 -11.74
N ARG A 166 4.55 -12.41 -12.96
CA ARG A 166 4.41 -11.48 -14.12
C ARG A 166 4.86 -10.04 -13.79
N GLY A 167 5.97 -9.90 -13.04
CA GLY A 167 6.48 -8.60 -12.58
C GLY A 167 6.73 -7.57 -13.69
N GLU A 168 7.27 -7.98 -14.84
CA GLU A 168 7.48 -7.07 -15.97
C GLU A 168 6.18 -6.50 -16.53
N GLU A 169 5.12 -7.32 -16.58
CA GLU A 169 3.82 -6.87 -17.05
C GLU A 169 3.19 -5.89 -16.06
N LEU A 170 3.29 -6.19 -14.76
CA LEU A 170 2.85 -5.30 -13.69
C LEU A 170 3.49 -3.90 -13.85
N MET A 171 4.79 -3.83 -14.09
CA MET A 171 5.52 -2.56 -14.29
C MET A 171 5.08 -1.77 -15.52
N ARG A 172 4.43 -2.40 -16.51
CA ARG A 172 3.83 -1.70 -17.66
C ARG A 172 2.44 -1.15 -17.35
N LEU A 173 1.71 -1.79 -16.44
CA LEU A 173 0.32 -1.44 -16.09
C LEU A 173 0.21 -0.29 -15.08
N VAL A 174 1.14 -0.20 -14.13
CA VAL A 174 1.12 0.83 -13.07
C VAL A 174 2.32 1.76 -13.14
N LYS A 175 2.24 2.89 -12.43
CA LYS A 175 3.42 3.65 -12.00
C LYS A 175 3.97 3.04 -10.71
N LEU A 176 5.24 3.22 -10.42
CA LEU A 176 5.89 2.79 -9.18
C LEU A 176 6.45 4.00 -8.43
N LEU A 177 6.14 4.08 -7.15
CA LEU A 177 6.74 5.00 -6.20
C LEU A 177 7.60 4.20 -5.23
N VAL A 178 8.92 4.35 -5.32
CA VAL A 178 9.85 3.62 -4.46
C VAL A 178 10.29 4.55 -3.34
N VAL A 179 9.96 4.16 -2.10
CA VAL A 179 10.27 4.94 -0.90
C VAL A 179 11.60 4.48 -0.34
N ASP A 180 12.49 5.45 -0.16
CA ASP A 180 13.78 5.25 0.50
C ASP A 180 13.76 5.80 1.91
N ARG A 181 14.08 4.94 2.88
CA ARG A 181 14.08 5.24 4.32
C ARG A 181 15.48 5.69 4.77
N LYS A 182 15.54 6.42 5.88
CA LYS A 182 16.83 6.90 6.42
C LYS A 182 17.75 5.71 6.77
N GLY A 183 19.01 5.78 6.32
CA GLY A 183 20.05 4.79 6.65
C GLY A 183 20.13 3.58 5.70
N VAL A 184 19.28 3.53 4.66
CA VAL A 184 19.43 2.56 3.57
C VAL A 184 20.00 3.28 2.36
N ASP A 185 21.18 2.88 1.91
CA ASP A 185 21.71 3.34 0.63
C ASP A 185 20.89 2.71 -0.50
N SER A 186 20.00 3.50 -1.10
CA SER A 186 19.32 3.10 -2.32
C SER A 186 20.17 3.46 -3.53
N PRO A 187 20.65 2.49 -4.34
CA PRO A 187 21.35 2.78 -5.59
C PRO A 187 20.45 3.47 -6.62
N TRP A 188 19.16 3.59 -6.30
CA TRP A 188 18.12 4.11 -7.17
C TRP A 188 17.72 5.54 -6.87
N ARG A 189 18.32 6.18 -5.85
CA ARG A 189 18.01 7.55 -5.46
C ARG A 189 18.28 8.51 -6.63
N GLN A 190 17.23 9.19 -7.07
CA GLN A 190 17.29 10.20 -8.12
C GLN A 190 17.39 11.61 -7.51
N THR A 191 18.11 12.52 -8.17
CA THR A 191 18.03 13.95 -7.88
C THR A 191 16.68 14.51 -8.33
N GLU A 192 16.28 15.67 -7.82
CA GLU A 192 15.04 16.33 -8.25
C GLU A 192 15.05 16.62 -9.76
N GLU A 193 16.19 16.97 -10.34
CA GLU A 193 16.30 17.17 -11.79
C GLU A 193 16.10 15.86 -12.57
N GLN A 194 16.63 14.74 -12.06
CA GLN A 194 16.42 13.43 -12.68
C GLN A 194 14.96 13.00 -12.62
N VAL A 195 14.26 13.27 -11.50
CA VAL A 195 12.82 12.99 -11.40
C VAL A 195 12.02 13.85 -12.38
N ALA A 196 12.33 15.13 -12.52
CA ALA A 196 11.63 16.05 -13.42
C ALA A 196 11.89 15.76 -14.90
N ALA A 197 13.10 15.27 -15.24
CA ALA A 197 13.49 14.92 -16.61
C ALA A 197 13.09 13.49 -17.00
N SER A 198 12.73 12.64 -16.05
CA SER A 198 12.49 11.22 -16.32
C SER A 198 11.08 10.96 -16.84
N ALA A 199 10.99 10.43 -18.07
CA ALA A 199 9.79 9.82 -18.62
C ALA A 199 9.52 8.41 -18.03
N THR A 200 10.19 8.00 -16.95
CA THR A 200 10.05 6.67 -16.36
C THR A 200 8.77 6.54 -15.54
N ARG A 201 8.16 5.35 -15.62
CA ARG A 201 7.05 4.94 -14.75
C ARG A 201 7.44 4.75 -13.28
N VAL A 202 8.73 4.84 -12.96
CA VAL A 202 9.27 4.71 -11.61
C VAL A 202 9.73 6.09 -11.11
N ARG A 203 9.32 6.46 -9.90
CA ARG A 203 9.79 7.64 -9.16
C ARG A 203 10.30 7.20 -7.80
N TYR A 204 11.41 7.80 -7.37
CA TYR A 204 11.99 7.56 -6.05
C TYR A 204 11.70 8.75 -5.16
N VAL A 205 11.31 8.49 -3.91
CA VAL A 205 11.07 9.52 -2.90
C VAL A 205 11.84 9.20 -1.63
N HIS A 206 12.43 10.24 -1.06
CA HIS A 206 13.11 10.14 0.21
C HIS A 206 12.19 10.57 1.34
N ALA A 207 11.91 9.66 2.26
CA ALA A 207 11.10 9.92 3.45
C ALA A 207 12.01 9.80 4.71
N PRO A 208 12.76 10.86 5.07
CA PRO A 208 13.72 10.84 6.17
C PRO A 208 13.10 10.60 7.56
N GLU A 209 11.78 10.80 7.69
CA GLU A 209 10.97 10.51 8.88
C GLU A 209 10.80 9.02 9.16
N LEU A 210 11.07 8.16 8.18
CA LEU A 210 10.98 6.70 8.33
C LEU A 210 12.19 6.16 9.09
N SER A 211 11.92 5.32 10.09
CA SER A 211 12.89 4.70 10.99
C SER A 211 12.95 3.18 10.77
N GLU A 212 13.88 2.51 11.47
CA GLU A 212 14.02 1.04 11.50
C GLU A 212 12.95 0.34 12.36
N VAL A 213 11.69 0.77 12.24
CA VAL A 213 10.54 0.06 12.85
C VAL A 213 10.11 -1.09 11.94
N SER A 214 9.83 -2.26 12.51
CA SER A 214 9.27 -3.39 11.77
C SER A 214 8.10 -4.02 12.52
N SER A 215 7.11 -4.51 11.79
CA SER A 215 5.99 -5.24 12.40
C SER A 215 6.48 -6.50 13.13
N THR A 216 7.58 -7.12 12.69
CA THR A 216 8.18 -8.28 13.38
C THR A 216 8.63 -7.94 14.78
N MET A 217 9.28 -6.79 14.97
CA MET A 217 9.64 -6.28 16.30
C MET A 217 8.40 -6.07 17.17
N MET A 218 7.34 -5.51 16.60
CA MET A 218 6.09 -5.24 17.33
C MET A 218 5.38 -6.53 17.74
N ARG A 219 5.35 -7.55 16.89
CA ARG A 219 4.73 -8.84 17.22
C ARG A 219 5.44 -9.57 18.36
N ALA A 220 6.76 -9.44 18.45
CA ALA A 220 7.59 -10.15 19.43
C ALA A 220 7.57 -9.49 20.82
N SER A 221 7.08 -8.26 20.94
CA SER A 221 7.17 -7.47 22.16
C SER A 221 5.89 -7.55 23.00
N PRO A 222 5.96 -7.99 24.27
CA PRO A 222 4.88 -7.82 25.25
C PRO A 222 4.90 -6.43 25.92
N ASP A 223 5.95 -5.64 25.70
CA ASP A 223 6.12 -4.32 26.30
C ASP A 223 5.21 -3.28 25.61
N ARG A 224 4.19 -2.83 26.35
CA ARG A 224 3.22 -1.84 25.89
C ARG A 224 3.84 -0.46 25.67
N GLU A 225 4.85 -0.09 26.44
CA GLU A 225 5.53 1.20 26.28
C GLU A 225 6.33 1.22 24.98
N LEU A 226 6.98 0.09 24.65
CA LEU A 226 7.64 -0.08 23.36
C LEU A 226 6.64 0.01 22.21
N LEU A 227 5.49 -0.67 22.31
CA LEU A 227 4.45 -0.61 21.28
C LEU A 227 3.92 0.82 21.09
N ALA A 228 3.62 1.53 22.18
CA ALA A 228 3.11 2.90 22.15
C ALA A 228 4.11 3.91 21.55
N ARG A 229 5.41 3.56 21.47
CA ARG A 229 6.42 4.39 20.80
C ARG A 229 6.33 4.30 19.27
N TYR A 230 5.84 3.18 18.74
CA TYR A 230 5.94 2.84 17.31
C TYR A 230 4.61 2.56 16.62
N LEU A 231 3.55 2.36 17.39
CA LEU A 231 2.18 2.14 16.94
C LEU A 231 1.27 3.24 17.49
N ASP A 232 0.20 3.53 16.79
CA ASP A 232 -0.83 4.45 17.28
C ASP A 232 -1.56 3.84 18.50
N ALA A 233 -1.97 4.69 19.44
CA ALA A 233 -2.52 4.25 20.74
C ALA A 233 -3.73 3.30 20.59
N GLU A 234 -4.65 3.61 19.66
CA GLU A 234 -5.81 2.78 19.37
C GLU A 234 -5.42 1.39 18.82
N VAL A 235 -4.35 1.32 18.01
CA VAL A 235 -3.83 0.04 17.51
C VAL A 235 -3.23 -0.78 18.66
N VAL A 236 -2.51 -0.15 19.59
CA VAL A 236 -1.99 -0.82 20.80
C VAL A 236 -3.13 -1.34 21.66
N GLY A 237 -4.16 -0.53 21.90
CA GLY A 237 -5.37 -0.91 22.63
C GLY A 237 -6.03 -2.14 22.01
N TYR A 238 -6.24 -2.11 20.69
CA TYR A 238 -6.83 -3.21 19.94
C TYR A 238 -6.01 -4.51 20.01
N ILE A 239 -4.69 -4.42 19.87
CA ILE A 239 -3.79 -5.59 19.99
C ILE A 239 -3.94 -6.26 21.36
N VAL A 240 -4.01 -5.46 22.42
CA VAL A 240 -4.14 -5.94 23.79
C VAL A 240 -5.52 -6.56 24.02
N GLU A 241 -6.58 -5.85 23.64
CA GLU A 241 -7.98 -6.25 23.85
C GLU A 241 -8.27 -7.59 23.15
N HIS A 242 -7.80 -7.75 21.92
CA HIS A 242 -7.98 -8.95 21.12
C HIS A 242 -6.89 -10.01 21.32
N GLN A 243 -6.01 -9.84 22.32
CA GLN A 243 -4.96 -10.79 22.68
C GLN A 243 -4.10 -11.21 21.46
N LEU A 244 -3.70 -10.25 20.63
CA LEU A 244 -2.92 -10.54 19.43
C LEU A 244 -1.42 -10.65 19.75
N TYR A 245 -0.70 -11.44 18.95
CA TYR A 245 0.77 -11.55 18.99
C TYR A 245 1.33 -11.99 20.35
N ALA A 246 2.25 -11.23 20.96
CA ALA A 246 2.81 -11.53 22.27
C ALA A 246 1.79 -11.50 23.42
N PHE A 247 0.56 -11.01 23.19
CA PHE A 247 -0.54 -11.02 24.16
C PHE A 247 -1.49 -12.22 24.01
N ALA A 248 -1.27 -13.08 22.99
CA ALA A 248 -2.05 -14.29 22.78
C ALA A 248 -1.84 -15.27 23.94
N SER A 249 -2.93 -15.89 24.41
CA SER A 249 -2.85 -16.93 25.42
C SER A 249 -2.16 -18.17 24.84
N GLU A 250 -1.61 -19.05 25.69
CA GLU A 250 -1.01 -20.31 25.24
C GLU A 250 -2.01 -21.20 24.46
N GLN A 251 -3.32 -21.03 24.68
CA GLN A 251 -4.37 -21.76 23.96
C GLN A 251 -4.62 -21.23 22.54
N ASP A 252 -4.26 -19.97 22.26
CA ASP A 252 -4.47 -19.31 20.97
C ASP A 252 -3.24 -19.41 20.04
N LYS A 253 -2.10 -19.88 20.55
CA LYS A 253 -0.86 -20.06 19.77
C LYS A 253 -0.82 -21.35 18.93
N GLU A 254 -1.75 -22.28 19.19
CA GLU A 254 -1.84 -23.59 18.53
C GLU A 254 -2.89 -23.65 17.39
N GLN A 255 -3.61 -22.55 17.12
CA GLN A 255 -4.59 -22.43 16.02
C GLN A 255 -4.05 -21.58 14.86
#